data_AF-A0A6N8BLT5-F1
#
_entry.id   AF-A0A6N8BLT5-F1
#
_cell.length_a   1.000
_cell.length_b   1.000
_cell.length_c   1.000
_cell.angle_alpha   90.00
_cell.angle_beta   90.00
_cell.angle_gamma   90.00
#
_symmetry.space_group_name_H-M   'P 1'
#
loop_
_entity.id
_entity.type
_entity.pdbx_description
1 polymer ?
#
loop_
_entity_poly.entity_id
_entity_poly.type
_entity_poly.pdbx_seq_one_letter_code
_entity_poly.pdbx_strand_id
1 'polypeptide(L)'
;MRKTLNAINLSTRDLERAVSRELEQVSGGTVIIRNINRAASAEKVARLAMRDGWDVGCCKKGNSFLVTLSKGFYDKSKLKHASGFANV
;
A
#
# COMPACT_ATOMS: atom_id res chain seq x y z
N MET A 1 11.86 3.71 6.66
CA MET A 1 12.51 2.93 5.59
C MET A 1 11.64 2.97 4.34
N ARG A 2 12.22 3.12 3.14
CA ARG A 2 11.48 3.17 1.86
C ARG A 2 11.89 2.01 0.98
N LYS A 3 10.93 1.22 0.51
CA LYS A 3 11.13 0.15 -0.49
C LYS A 3 10.36 0.43 -1.76
N THR A 4 10.88 -0.03 -2.89
CA THR A 4 10.26 0.15 -4.21
C THR A 4 10.24 -1.19 -4.95
N LEU A 5 9.05 -1.62 -5.38
CA LEU A 5 8.82 -2.82 -6.17
C LEU A 5 8.44 -2.43 -7.61
N ASN A 6 9.07 -3.08 -8.59
CA ASN A 6 8.79 -2.85 -9.99
C ASN A 6 7.97 -4.00 -10.57
N ALA A 7 6.76 -3.71 -11.03
CA ALA A 7 5.80 -4.72 -11.51
C ALA A 7 5.88 -5.02 -13.01
N ILE A 8 6.92 -4.54 -13.71
CA ILE A 8 7.09 -4.79 -15.16
C ILE A 8 7.10 -6.30 -15.43
N ASN A 9 6.29 -6.74 -16.39
CA ASN A 9 6.16 -8.13 -16.81
C ASN A 9 5.74 -9.12 -15.70
N LEU A 10 5.23 -8.65 -14.56
CA LEU A 10 4.66 -9.53 -13.55
C LEU A 10 3.21 -9.85 -13.88
N SER A 11 2.86 -11.14 -13.83
CA SER A 11 1.47 -11.56 -13.77
C SER A 11 0.83 -11.07 -12.47
N THR A 12 -0.50 -10.95 -12.46
CA THR A 12 -1.23 -10.50 -11.26
C THR A 12 -0.92 -11.37 -10.04
N ARG A 13 -0.82 -12.70 -10.19
CA ARG A 13 -0.45 -13.62 -9.09
C ARG A 13 0.97 -13.41 -8.57
N ASP A 14 1.93 -13.19 -9.46
CA ASP A 14 3.33 -12.96 -9.07
C ASP A 14 3.48 -11.62 -8.37
N LEU A 15 2.78 -10.58 -8.85
CA LEU A 15 2.71 -9.29 -8.20
C LEU A 15 2.13 -9.40 -6.78
N GLU A 16 1.02 -10.10 -6.62
CA GLU A 16 0.39 -10.32 -5.30
C GLU A 16 1.35 -11.03 -4.33
N ARG A 17 2.01 -12.10 -4.79
CA ARG A 17 3.01 -12.83 -3.99
C ARG A 17 4.20 -11.96 -3.60
N ALA A 18 4.70 -11.15 -4.54
CA ALA A 18 5.82 -10.26 -4.28
C ALA A 18 5.45 -9.16 -3.27
N VAL A 19 4.27 -8.55 -3.42
CA VAL A 19 3.76 -7.55 -2.47
C VAL A 19 3.55 -8.16 -1.09
N SER A 20 2.89 -9.32 -0.99
CA SER A 20 2.70 -10.02 0.28
C SER A 20 4.02 -10.21 1.02
N ARG A 21 5.03 -10.75 0.33
CA ARG A 21 6.37 -10.94 0.92
C ARG A 21 7.00 -9.64 1.39
N GLU A 22 6.85 -8.55 0.63
CA GLU A 22 7.40 -7.25 1.05
C GLU A 22 6.67 -6.69 2.26
N LEU A 23 5.35 -6.85 2.35
CA LEU A 23 4.57 -6.40 3.51
C LEU A 23 4.88 -7.23 4.76
N GLU A 24 5.16 -8.53 4.61
CA GLU A 24 5.62 -9.40 5.70
C GLU A 24 7.04 -9.05 6.17
N GLN A 25 7.95 -8.70 5.26
CA GLN A 25 9.31 -8.32 5.59
C GLN A 25 9.42 -6.92 6.22
N VAL A 26 8.46 -6.04 5.95
CA VAL A 26 8.51 -4.63 6.38
C VAL A 26 7.44 -4.41 7.44
N SER A 27 7.82 -4.40 8.72
CA SER A 27 6.87 -4.09 9.81
C SER A 27 6.40 -2.63 9.83
N GLY A 28 7.09 -1.74 9.12
CA GLY A 28 6.71 -0.33 8.95
C GLY A 28 7.63 0.43 7.99
N GLY A 29 7.09 1.48 7.36
CA GLY A 29 7.73 2.32 6.37
C GLY A 29 6.81 2.62 5.19
N THR A 30 7.43 2.92 4.04
CA THR A 30 6.74 3.17 2.78
C THR A 30 7.18 2.15 1.74
N VAL A 31 6.23 1.46 1.11
CA VAL A 31 6.46 0.54 -0.01
C VAL A 31 5.80 1.14 -1.26
N ILE A 32 6.57 1.28 -2.34
CA ILE A 32 6.09 1.89 -3.59
C ILE A 32 6.12 0.85 -4.69
N ILE A 33 4.98 0.56 -5.31
CA ILE A 33 4.82 -0.43 -6.36
C ILE A 33 4.52 0.32 -7.66
N ARG A 34 5.46 0.27 -8.60
CA ARG A 34 5.39 0.99 -9.88
C ARG A 34 5.17 0.06 -11.05
N ASN A 35 4.69 0.63 -12.17
CA ASN A 35 4.52 -0.05 -13.45
C ASN A 35 3.52 -1.21 -13.42
N ILE A 36 2.43 -1.07 -12.66
CA ILE A 36 1.35 -2.06 -12.70
C ILE A 36 0.54 -1.82 -13.98
N ASN A 37 0.47 -2.80 -14.89
CA ASN A 37 -0.16 -2.62 -16.21
C ASN A 37 -1.69 -2.75 -16.21
N ARG A 38 -2.28 -3.27 -15.12
CA ARG A 38 -3.73 -3.52 -15.01
C ARG A 38 -4.30 -2.89 -13.75
N ALA A 39 -5.41 -2.16 -13.92
CA ALA A 39 -6.15 -1.55 -12.81
C ALA A 39 -6.57 -2.58 -11.76
N ALA A 40 -7.09 -3.74 -12.20
CA ALA A 40 -7.48 -4.83 -11.31
C ALA A 40 -6.32 -5.36 -10.45
N SER A 41 -5.10 -5.37 -10.98
CA SER A 41 -3.91 -5.78 -10.21
C SER A 41 -3.55 -4.73 -9.16
N ALA A 42 -3.64 -3.44 -9.50
CA ALA A 42 -3.42 -2.36 -8.56
C ALA A 42 -4.47 -2.37 -7.43
N GLU A 43 -5.74 -2.60 -7.77
CA GLU A 43 -6.82 -2.69 -6.79
C GLU A 43 -6.63 -3.87 -5.83
N LYS A 44 -6.27 -5.05 -6.33
CA LYS A 44 -5.99 -6.22 -5.47
C LYS A 44 -4.84 -5.96 -4.49
N VAL A 45 -3.76 -5.38 -4.99
CA VAL A 45 -2.60 -4.98 -4.17
C VAL A 45 -3.02 -3.99 -3.07
N ALA A 46 -3.83 -2.99 -3.43
CA ALA A 46 -4.36 -2.03 -2.47
C ALA A 46 -5.21 -2.71 -1.40
N ARG A 47 -6.15 -3.56 -1.79
CA ARG A 47 -7.00 -4.31 -0.84
C ARG A 47 -6.17 -5.20 0.09
N LEU A 48 -5.14 -5.87 -0.43
CA LEU A 48 -4.25 -6.73 0.38
C LEU A 48 -3.51 -5.92 1.44
N ALA A 49 -2.95 -4.77 1.06
CA ALA A 49 -2.26 -3.89 2.00
C ALA A 49 -3.22 -3.27 3.04
N MET A 50 -4.43 -2.87 2.64
CA MET A 50 -5.46 -2.37 3.56
C MET A 50 -5.87 -3.40 4.61
N ARG A 51 -5.99 -4.69 4.23
CA ARG A 51 -6.28 -5.78 5.17
C ARG A 51 -5.20 -5.94 6.24
N ASP A 52 -3.95 -5.65 5.88
CA ASP A 52 -2.81 -5.63 6.77
C ASP A 52 -2.66 -4.31 7.55
N GLY A 53 -3.60 -3.37 7.41
CA GLY A 53 -3.58 -2.08 8.11
C GLY A 53 -2.56 -1.08 7.56
N TRP A 54 -2.20 -1.20 6.27
CA TRP A 54 -1.42 -0.17 5.57
C TRP A 54 -2.35 0.89 5.00
N ASP A 55 -1.90 2.15 5.05
CA ASP A 55 -2.47 3.24 4.28
C ASP A 55 -2.07 3.11 2.81
N VAL A 56 -3.00 3.38 1.89
CA VAL A 56 -2.81 3.10 0.46
C VAL A 56 -3.17 4.31 -0.39
N GLY A 57 -2.21 4.79 -1.17
CA GLY A 57 -2.42 5.73 -2.27
C GLY A 57 -2.26 5.03 -3.63
N CYS A 58 -3.16 5.28 -4.56
CA CYS A 58 -3.03 4.80 -5.94
C CYS A 58 -3.12 5.97 -6.93
N CYS A 59 -2.28 5.95 -7.96
CA CYS A 59 -2.35 6.92 -9.04
C CYS A 59 -1.99 6.30 -10.38
N LYS A 60 -2.64 6.79 -11.45
CA LYS A 60 -2.31 6.40 -12.82
C LYS A 60 -1.12 7.23 -13.30
N LYS A 61 -0.09 6.58 -13.82
CA LYS A 61 1.11 7.20 -14.38
C LYS A 61 1.34 6.67 -15.81
N GLY A 62 0.93 7.46 -16.79
CA GLY A 62 0.94 7.06 -18.20
C GLY A 62 0.03 5.86 -18.46
N ASN A 63 0.57 4.81 -19.06
CA ASN A 63 -0.13 3.54 -19.33
C ASN A 63 -0.07 2.53 -18.17
N SER A 64 0.41 2.96 -16.99
CA SER A 64 0.56 2.10 -15.83
C SER A 64 -0.01 2.73 -14.57
N PHE A 65 -0.09 1.93 -13.50
CA PHE A 65 -0.51 2.36 -12.18
C PHE A 65 0.67 2.31 -11.21
N LEU A 66 0.68 3.29 -10.30
CA LEU A 66 1.57 3.39 -9.16
C LEU A 66 0.74 3.23 -7.90
N VAL A 67 1.15 2.33 -7.01
CA VAL A 67 0.52 2.12 -5.70
C VAL A 67 1.57 2.41 -4.64
N THR A 68 1.23 3.27 -3.68
CA THR A 68 2.07 3.62 -2.54
C THR A 68 1.38 3.09 -1.29
N LEU A 69 2.12 2.31 -0.52
CA LEU A 69 1.66 1.71 0.73
C LEU A 69 2.49 2.31 1.85
N SER A 70 1.86 2.72 2.94
CA SER A 70 2.54 3.28 4.10
C SER A 70 1.99 2.71 5.39
N LYS A 71 2.86 2.24 6.28
CA LYS A 71 2.49 1.72 7.60
C LYS A 71 3.48 2.22 8.62
N GLY A 72 3.01 2.85 9.69
CA GLY A 72 3.90 3.40 10.71
C GLY A 72 4.50 4.76 10.34
N PHE A 73 3.72 5.81 10.61
CA PHE A 73 4.17 7.00 11.34
C PHE A 73 3.00 7.52 12.20
N TYR A 74 2.22 6.61 12.78
CA TYR A 74 1.25 6.95 13.82
C TYR A 74 1.88 6.61 15.16
N ASP A 75 2.61 7.59 15.72
CA ASP A 75 2.86 7.60 17.15
C ASP A 75 1.48 7.66 17.84
N LYS A 76 1.01 6.51 18.36
CA LYS A 76 -0.23 6.47 19.16
C LYS A 76 -0.18 7.44 20.35
N SER A 77 1.02 7.86 20.77
CA SER A 77 1.25 8.88 21.81
C SER A 77 0.91 10.32 21.35
N LYS A 78 0.77 10.58 20.04
CA LYS A 78 0.24 11.83 19.47
C LYS A 78 -1.27 11.82 19.20
N LEU A 79 -1.94 10.67 19.38
CA LEU A 79 -3.40 10.66 19.54
C LEU A 79 -3.74 11.19 20.94
N LYS A 80 -3.55 12.49 21.16
CA LYS A 80 -4.35 13.19 22.15
C LYS A 80 -5.80 13.09 21.66
N HIS A 81 -6.53 12.14 22.21
CA HIS A 81 -7.97 12.22 22.43
C HIS A 81 -8.73 13.00 21.33
N ALA A 82 -8.81 12.43 20.12
CA ALA A 82 -9.84 12.86 19.17
C ALA A 82 -11.14 12.10 19.49
N SER A 83 -11.65 12.31 20.70
CA SER A 83 -13.05 12.04 21.05
C SER A 83 -13.88 13.08 20.32
N GLY A 84 -14.16 12.84 19.04
CA GLY A 84 -14.77 13.82 18.15
C GLY A 84 -15.91 13.32 17.29
N PHE A 85 -16.30 12.04 17.39
CA PHE A 85 -17.61 11.61 16.91
C PHE A 85 -18.61 11.77 18.06
N ALA A 86 -18.86 13.02 18.42
CA ALA A 86 -20.08 13.40 19.09
C ALA A 86 -21.19 13.39 18.03
N ASN A 87 -22.19 12.56 18.28
CA ASN A 87 -23.56 12.64 17.75
C ASN A 87 -23.92 14.02 17.19
N VAL A 88 -24.21 14.10 15.88
CA VAL A 88 -25.23 14.97 15.29
C VAL A 88 -25.70 14.38 13.97
#